data_AF-A0A1W6LK93-F1
#
_entry.id   AF-A0A1W6LK93-F1
#
_cell.length_a   1.000
_cell.length_b   1.000
_cell.length_c   1.000
_cell.angle_alpha   90.00
_cell.angle_beta   90.00
_cell.angle_gamma   90.00
#
_symmetry.space_group_name_H-M   'P 1'
#
loop_
_entity.id
_entity.type
_entity.pdbx_description
1 polymer ?
#
loop_
_entity_poly.entity_id
_entity_poly.type
_entity_poly.pdbx_seq_one_letter_code
_entity_poly.pdbx_strand_id
1 'polypeptide(L)'
;MKNKVVVSLICVQFALCSLAGLSFGFAGGSGSSSDPYQISTKADLEAVTNSPAAHYILVNDIDLSTTTYDEAVISPNEASYWSSNYEGTPFIGSFDGAGFQISGLTIDCGEEDEYLGLFGKIDSQALIMDVKLVNVDVSGDDYVGALAGSSPSEVSNVIGCSATGGSVSASGNNLGGLIGCNHGFVQNCYSTLLVSGSATDAGGLIGENYNGTVTGCYTAGTLSCSNTYTGGLVGYAGGSSTITQSYSEMDVTGYAIVGSLVGQNRGIVSDCYAVGNANAAFTGTGCETGALVGFNYGSIQNCFSAGETADCLSSAAIAGCSYEDDISGCFWDTQTSGEDKAYTQAFDYTPVYSTVGVAEGKTTSQMQSKSTFTAEGWDFSSEDGDDQIWIMLPGSYPKLAVFGYDIEGDIDGSGEVNLDDLSMMADEWLLAGDYAADINEDGMVDLEDYAALASYWQG
;
A
#
# COMPACT_ATOMS: atom_id res chain seq x y z
N MET A 1 -46.99 44.38 62.26
CA MET A 1 -45.67 43.75 62.44
C MET A 1 -45.84 42.24 62.54
N LYS A 2 -45.47 41.51 61.48
CA LYS A 2 -45.09 40.08 61.48
C LYS A 2 -44.69 39.73 60.04
N ASN A 3 -43.40 39.42 59.86
CA ASN A 3 -42.81 38.97 58.61
C ASN A 3 -43.47 37.67 58.13
N LYS A 4 -43.85 37.62 56.85
CA LYS A 4 -44.05 36.36 56.12
C LYS A 4 -42.97 36.28 55.05
N VAL A 5 -42.07 35.31 55.22
CA VAL A 5 -41.11 34.86 54.22
C VAL A 5 -41.91 34.15 53.12
N VAL A 6 -41.80 34.63 51.88
CA VAL A 6 -42.26 33.93 50.68
C VAL A 6 -41.03 33.29 50.06
N VAL A 7 -40.96 31.96 50.13
CA VAL A 7 -39.98 31.15 49.39
C VAL A 7 -40.49 31.08 47.95
N SER A 8 -39.80 31.73 47.02
CA SER A 8 -40.06 31.58 45.59
C SER A 8 -39.16 30.46 45.05
N LEU A 9 -39.77 29.34 44.65
CA LEU A 9 -39.11 28.33 43.82
C LEU A 9 -38.72 28.98 42.49
N ILE A 10 -37.43 29.04 42.18
CA ILE A 10 -36.93 29.27 40.82
C ILE A 10 -36.65 27.90 40.23
N CYS A 11 -37.54 27.43 39.35
CA CYS A 11 -37.24 26.33 38.45
C CYS A 11 -36.18 26.83 37.46
N VAL A 12 -34.93 26.41 37.67
CA VAL A 12 -33.87 26.51 36.65
C VAL A 12 -34.14 25.39 35.66
N GLN A 13 -34.81 25.72 34.55
CA GLN A 13 -34.86 24.86 33.38
C GLN A 13 -33.46 24.88 32.75
N PHE A 14 -32.67 23.84 33.00
CA PHE A 14 -31.47 23.56 32.23
C PHE A 14 -31.90 23.23 30.80
N ALA A 15 -32.01 24.25 29.95
CA ALA A 15 -31.90 24.05 28.52
C ALA A 15 -30.42 23.82 28.24
N LEU A 16 -30.02 22.54 28.14
CA LEU A 16 -28.84 22.14 27.38
C LEU A 16 -29.10 22.55 25.92
N CYS A 17 -28.85 23.82 25.62
CA CYS A 17 -28.61 24.25 24.27
C CYS A 17 -27.18 23.79 23.98
N SER A 18 -27.05 22.67 23.28
CA SER A 18 -25.83 22.32 22.57
C SER A 18 -25.36 23.57 21.84
N LEU A 19 -24.15 24.05 22.13
CA LEU A 19 -23.45 24.88 21.16
C LEU A 19 -23.27 23.99 19.93
N ALA A 20 -24.18 24.10 18.97
CA ALA A 20 -23.85 23.82 17.59
C ALA A 20 -22.70 24.77 17.27
N GLY A 21 -21.51 24.22 17.10
CA GLY A 21 -20.38 24.95 16.56
C GLY A 21 -20.85 25.62 15.27
N LEU A 22 -20.72 26.94 15.21
CA LEU A 22 -20.88 27.65 13.95
C LEU A 22 -19.85 27.05 12.99
N SER A 23 -20.33 26.39 11.93
CA SER A 23 -19.51 25.97 10.79
C SER A 23 -18.74 27.19 10.30
N PHE A 24 -17.44 27.21 10.62
CA PHE A 24 -16.49 28.07 9.95
C PHE A 24 -15.67 27.17 9.04
N GLY A 25 -15.99 27.19 7.75
CA GLY A 25 -15.07 26.73 6.71
C GLY A 25 -15.32 25.37 6.06
N PHE A 26 -16.42 24.67 6.36
CA PHE A 26 -16.77 23.40 5.68
C PHE A 26 -18.15 23.48 5.02
N ALA A 27 -18.36 22.71 3.95
CA ALA A 27 -19.59 22.71 3.15
C ALA A 27 -20.83 22.22 3.93
N GLY A 28 -20.61 21.42 4.98
CA GLY A 28 -21.64 20.84 5.82
C GLY A 28 -21.04 20.02 6.96
N GLY A 29 -21.91 19.45 7.79
CA GLY A 29 -21.51 18.58 8.91
C GLY A 29 -21.20 19.31 10.21
N SER A 30 -21.15 18.53 11.29
CA SER A 30 -20.80 18.98 12.65
C SER A 30 -19.41 18.50 13.09
N GLY A 31 -18.73 17.69 12.26
CA GLY A 31 -17.45 17.08 12.59
C GLY A 31 -17.56 15.88 13.54
N SER A 32 -18.79 15.40 13.78
CA SER A 32 -19.04 14.19 14.57
C SER A 32 -19.02 12.95 13.68
N SER A 33 -18.83 11.75 14.24
CA SER A 33 -18.76 10.52 13.44
C SER A 33 -20.05 10.20 12.66
N SER A 34 -21.21 10.64 13.17
CA SER A 34 -22.51 10.49 12.48
C SER A 34 -22.82 11.60 11.48
N ASP A 35 -22.05 12.69 11.51
CA ASP A 35 -22.28 13.89 10.70
C ASP A 35 -20.92 14.60 10.49
N PRO A 36 -20.01 13.98 9.70
CA PRO A 36 -18.65 14.46 9.48
C PRO A 36 -18.65 15.78 8.72
N TYR A 37 -17.61 16.59 8.92
CA TYR A 37 -17.39 17.79 8.12
C TYR A 37 -17.18 17.43 6.64
N GLN A 38 -17.93 18.11 5.76
CA GLN A 38 -17.88 17.88 4.33
C GLN A 38 -16.83 18.78 3.68
N ILE A 39 -15.85 18.16 3.01
CA ILE A 39 -14.77 18.83 2.29
C ILE A 39 -15.13 18.89 0.81
N SER A 40 -15.34 20.10 0.31
CA SER A 40 -15.76 20.36 -1.08
C SER A 40 -14.79 21.24 -1.87
N THR A 41 -13.85 21.88 -1.18
CA THR A 41 -12.86 22.79 -1.77
C THR A 41 -11.47 22.60 -1.15
N LYS A 42 -10.44 23.11 -1.84
CA LYS A 42 -9.07 23.20 -1.33
C LYS A 42 -8.99 23.90 0.03
N ALA A 43 -9.75 24.98 0.23
CA ALA A 43 -9.76 25.70 1.50
C ALA A 43 -10.39 24.88 2.64
N ASP A 44 -11.39 24.06 2.32
CA ASP A 44 -11.98 23.13 3.29
C ASP A 44 -10.92 22.08 3.71
N LEU A 45 -10.15 21.53 2.76
CA LEU A 45 -9.09 20.57 3.03
C LEU A 45 -8.00 21.16 3.94
N GLU A 46 -7.52 22.36 3.62
CA GLU A 46 -6.53 23.07 4.45
C GLU A 46 -7.06 23.39 5.86
N ALA A 47 -8.38 23.58 6.01
CA ALA A 47 -9.00 23.88 7.29
C ALA A 47 -9.04 22.68 8.26
N VAL A 48 -8.80 21.44 7.80
CA VAL A 48 -8.79 20.21 8.63
C VAL A 48 -7.81 20.33 9.80
N THR A 49 -6.67 20.99 9.59
CA THR A 49 -5.63 21.20 10.62
C THR A 49 -6.16 21.95 11.85
N ASN A 50 -7.25 22.71 11.73
CA ASN A 50 -7.85 23.46 12.84
C ASN A 50 -8.65 22.56 13.81
N SER A 51 -8.97 21.32 13.43
CA SER A 51 -9.74 20.38 14.25
C SER A 51 -9.31 18.93 13.95
N PRO A 52 -8.06 18.54 14.26
CA PRO A 52 -7.47 17.26 13.85
C PRO A 52 -8.09 16.01 14.51
N ALA A 53 -9.00 16.20 15.47
CA ALA A 53 -9.75 15.13 16.14
C ALA A 53 -11.20 14.97 15.60
N ALA A 54 -11.63 15.81 14.66
CA ALA A 54 -12.96 15.72 14.07
C ALA A 54 -13.02 14.67 12.94
N HIS A 55 -14.23 14.40 12.47
CA HIS A 55 -14.49 13.47 11.38
C HIS A 55 -14.76 14.22 10.08
N TYR A 56 -14.18 13.76 8.97
CA TYR A 56 -14.20 14.41 7.67
C TYR A 56 -14.59 13.43 6.56
N ILE A 57 -15.31 13.94 5.56
CA ILE A 57 -15.66 13.22 4.34
C ILE A 57 -15.51 14.14 3.12
N LEU A 58 -14.90 13.63 2.04
CA LEU A 58 -14.91 14.35 0.77
C LEU A 58 -16.30 14.28 0.14
N VAL A 59 -16.72 15.40 -0.47
CA VAL A 59 -17.97 15.46 -1.26
C VAL A 59 -17.75 15.97 -2.68
N ASN A 60 -16.50 16.24 -3.05
CA ASN A 60 -16.03 16.61 -4.39
C ASN A 60 -14.55 16.22 -4.53
N ASP A 61 -14.10 16.09 -5.78
CA ASP A 61 -12.68 16.09 -6.09
C ASP A 61 -12.04 17.42 -5.69
N ILE A 62 -10.81 17.35 -5.18
CA ILE A 62 -10.04 18.51 -4.71
C ILE A 62 -8.80 18.68 -5.57
N ASP A 63 -8.65 19.85 -6.20
CA ASP A 63 -7.48 20.20 -7.00
C ASP A 63 -6.53 21.13 -6.24
N LEU A 64 -5.31 20.65 -6.01
CA LEU A 64 -4.21 21.34 -5.33
C LEU A 64 -3.15 21.89 -6.28
N SER A 65 -3.26 21.65 -7.60
CA SER A 65 -2.21 21.90 -8.62
C SER A 65 -1.76 23.36 -8.77
N THR A 66 -2.46 24.29 -8.12
CA THR A 66 -2.14 25.73 -8.12
C THR A 66 -1.34 26.16 -6.90
N THR A 67 -0.91 25.22 -6.04
CA THR A 67 -0.18 25.52 -4.81
C THR A 67 0.95 24.52 -4.60
N THR A 68 2.11 25.07 -4.31
CA THR A 68 3.25 24.33 -3.75
C THR A 68 3.28 24.62 -2.26
N TYR A 69 3.22 23.57 -1.47
CA TYR A 69 3.33 23.64 -0.01
C TYR A 69 4.80 23.46 0.40
N ASP A 70 5.17 24.09 1.50
CA ASP A 70 6.48 23.97 2.16
C ASP A 70 6.41 23.12 3.44
N GLU A 71 5.24 22.55 3.74
CA GLU A 71 4.97 21.65 4.86
C GLU A 71 3.82 20.68 4.50
N ALA A 72 3.54 19.72 5.38
CA ALA A 72 2.37 18.86 5.19
C ALA A 72 1.05 19.65 5.26
N VAL A 73 0.08 19.29 4.44
CA VAL A 73 -1.20 20.04 4.32
C VAL A 73 -2.03 19.96 5.60
N ILE A 74 -2.04 18.79 6.24
CA ILE A 74 -2.80 18.50 7.45
C ILE A 74 -1.82 18.08 8.54
N SER A 75 -1.96 18.66 9.74
CA SER A 75 -1.08 18.34 10.87
C SER A 75 0.42 18.49 10.53
N PRO A 76 0.88 19.66 10.04
CA PRO A 76 2.28 19.92 9.76
C PRO A 76 3.13 19.82 11.03
N ASN A 77 4.44 19.64 10.84
CA ASN A 77 5.38 19.71 11.93
C ASN A 77 5.67 21.17 12.30
N GLU A 78 5.43 21.54 13.54
CA GLU A 78 5.67 22.90 14.05
C GLU A 78 7.02 23.04 14.76
N ALA A 79 7.91 22.06 14.56
CA ALA A 79 9.19 21.99 15.24
C ALA A 79 10.12 23.12 14.81
N SER A 80 10.84 23.66 15.79
CA SER A 80 11.96 24.55 15.48
C SER A 80 13.17 23.76 14.97
N TYR A 81 14.01 24.39 14.13
CA TYR A 81 15.22 23.82 13.46
C TYR A 81 16.20 22.97 14.30
N TRP A 82 16.09 22.93 15.62
CA TRP A 82 16.96 22.15 16.51
C TRP A 82 16.27 20.93 17.14
N SER A 83 14.98 20.72 16.83
CA SER A 83 14.19 19.60 17.35
C SER A 83 13.95 18.59 16.24
N SER A 84 14.40 17.35 16.46
CA SER A 84 14.12 16.20 15.58
C SER A 84 12.83 15.48 15.98
N ASN A 85 12.00 16.11 16.81
CA ASN A 85 10.72 15.55 17.25
C ASN A 85 9.60 16.32 16.58
N TYR A 86 8.52 15.61 16.27
CA TYR A 86 7.29 16.25 15.85
C TYR A 86 6.70 17.14 16.96
N GLU A 87 6.52 18.43 16.69
CA GLU A 87 5.95 19.42 17.63
C GLU A 87 4.56 19.94 17.21
N GLY A 88 4.04 19.47 16.08
CA GLY A 88 2.69 19.78 15.61
C GLY A 88 1.58 19.09 16.42
N THR A 89 0.33 19.23 15.97
CA THR A 89 -0.81 18.47 16.52
C THR A 89 -1.17 17.32 15.58
N PRO A 90 -0.95 16.05 15.97
CA PRO A 90 -1.23 14.93 15.09
C PRO A 90 -2.72 14.79 14.75
N PHE A 91 -3.01 14.25 13.58
CA PHE A 91 -4.36 13.87 13.20
C PHE A 91 -4.78 12.61 13.95
N ILE A 92 -5.91 12.68 14.66
CA ILE A 92 -6.48 11.57 15.47
C ILE A 92 -7.96 11.31 15.15
N GLY A 93 -8.51 12.03 14.17
CA GLY A 93 -9.90 11.92 13.73
C GLY A 93 -10.10 10.87 12.65
N SER A 94 -11.18 10.99 11.85
CA SER A 94 -11.35 10.19 10.64
C SER A 94 -11.38 11.04 9.39
N PHE A 95 -10.81 10.55 8.31
CA PHE A 95 -10.82 11.18 6.99
C PHE A 95 -11.22 10.15 5.95
N ASP A 96 -12.39 10.34 5.35
CA ASP A 96 -12.96 9.46 4.35
C ASP A 96 -12.94 10.13 2.96
N GLY A 97 -12.22 9.55 2.01
CA GLY A 97 -12.15 10.03 0.64
C GLY A 97 -13.41 9.78 -0.17
N ALA A 98 -14.30 8.87 0.28
CA ALA A 98 -15.62 8.59 -0.30
C ALA A 98 -15.64 8.40 -1.83
N GLY A 99 -14.54 7.88 -2.38
CA GLY A 99 -14.37 7.64 -3.81
C GLY A 99 -13.87 8.85 -4.63
N PHE A 100 -13.78 10.04 -4.05
CA PHE A 100 -13.24 11.24 -4.69
C PHE A 100 -11.70 11.27 -4.66
N GLN A 101 -11.12 12.07 -5.55
CA GLN A 101 -9.67 12.25 -5.64
C GLN A 101 -9.20 13.61 -5.12
N ILE A 102 -7.98 13.63 -4.60
CA ILE A 102 -7.20 14.85 -4.34
C ILE A 102 -6.05 14.85 -5.35
N SER A 103 -5.99 15.85 -6.22
CA SER A 103 -5.04 15.89 -7.33
C SER A 103 -4.06 17.05 -7.27
N GLY A 104 -2.86 16.87 -7.80
CA GLY A 104 -1.87 17.94 -7.96
C GLY A 104 -1.24 18.40 -6.64
N LEU A 105 -1.10 17.50 -5.67
CA LEU A 105 -0.39 17.79 -4.43
C LEU A 105 1.10 17.99 -4.74
N THR A 106 1.63 19.18 -4.50
CA THR A 106 3.07 19.46 -4.59
C THR A 106 3.60 19.97 -3.26
N ILE A 107 4.54 19.25 -2.65
CA ILE A 107 5.28 19.67 -1.45
C ILE A 107 6.76 19.72 -1.81
N ASP A 108 7.38 20.90 -1.69
CA ASP A 108 8.80 21.11 -1.97
C ASP A 108 9.41 21.98 -0.87
N CYS A 109 10.03 21.33 0.09
CA CYS A 109 10.60 21.94 1.29
C CYS A 109 12.13 21.77 1.39
N GLY A 110 12.78 21.20 0.36
CA GLY A 110 14.22 20.96 0.35
C GLY A 110 14.70 19.87 1.32
N GLU A 111 16.02 19.75 1.49
CA GLU A 111 16.69 18.64 2.21
C GLU A 111 16.74 18.83 3.75
N GLU A 112 15.89 19.66 4.36
CA GLU A 112 15.93 19.93 5.81
C GLU A 112 14.59 19.68 6.54
N ASP A 113 13.49 19.51 5.81
CA ASP A 113 12.16 19.39 6.41
C ASP A 113 11.69 17.93 6.48
N GLU A 114 10.96 17.63 7.56
CA GLU A 114 10.56 16.27 7.95
C GLU A 114 9.04 16.17 8.13
N TYR A 115 8.51 14.94 8.16
CA TYR A 115 7.07 14.63 8.38
C TYR A 115 6.19 15.21 7.28
N LEU A 116 6.37 14.72 6.06
CA LEU A 116 5.75 15.29 4.86
C LEU A 116 4.77 14.32 4.21
N GLY A 117 3.72 14.91 3.64
CA GLY A 117 2.64 14.24 2.93
C GLY A 117 1.37 15.08 2.98
N LEU A 118 0.24 14.51 2.55
CA LEU A 118 -1.06 15.12 2.84
C LEU A 118 -1.24 15.32 4.36
N PHE A 119 -0.82 14.34 5.15
CA PHE A 119 -0.74 14.39 6.61
C PHE A 119 0.72 14.41 7.07
N GLY A 120 1.11 15.32 7.96
CA GLY A 120 2.46 15.28 8.52
C GLY A 120 2.62 14.10 9.47
N LYS A 121 1.69 14.02 10.44
CA LYS A 121 1.61 12.90 11.37
C LYS A 121 0.17 12.49 11.67
N ILE A 122 -0.07 11.19 11.55
CA ILE A 122 -1.30 10.50 11.95
C ILE A 122 -1.00 9.74 13.24
N ASP A 123 -1.86 9.80 14.26
CA ASP A 123 -1.60 9.15 15.56
C ASP A 123 -2.82 8.38 16.06
N SER A 124 -2.85 8.05 17.35
CA SER A 124 -3.73 7.07 17.93
C SER A 124 -5.20 7.29 17.59
N GLN A 125 -5.85 6.22 17.13
CA GLN A 125 -7.26 6.12 16.74
C GLN A 125 -7.63 6.83 15.44
N ALA A 126 -6.66 7.39 14.72
CA ALA A 126 -6.94 7.94 13.41
C ALA A 126 -7.40 6.85 12.44
N LEU A 127 -8.35 7.22 11.58
CA LEU A 127 -8.89 6.37 10.52
C LEU A 127 -8.87 7.12 9.20
N ILE A 128 -7.96 6.76 8.31
CA ILE A 128 -7.87 7.31 6.96
C ILE A 128 -8.39 6.24 6.00
N MET A 129 -9.44 6.56 5.25
CA MET A 129 -10.13 5.63 4.36
C MET A 129 -10.28 6.22 2.97
N ASP A 130 -10.08 5.40 1.94
CA ASP A 130 -10.46 5.66 0.55
C ASP A 130 -9.89 6.96 -0.04
N VAL A 131 -8.72 7.41 0.46
CA VAL A 131 -8.05 8.61 -0.04
C VAL A 131 -7.28 8.29 -1.31
N LYS A 132 -7.67 8.92 -2.42
CA LYS A 132 -7.00 8.79 -3.72
C LYS A 132 -6.19 10.03 -4.06
N LEU A 133 -4.87 9.92 -4.00
CA LEU A 133 -3.95 10.98 -4.42
C LEU A 133 -3.49 10.77 -5.87
N VAL A 134 -3.61 11.80 -6.69
CA VAL A 134 -3.32 11.74 -8.14
C VAL A 134 -2.40 12.89 -8.55
N ASN A 135 -1.32 12.62 -9.28
CA ASN A 135 -0.30 13.61 -9.66
C ASN A 135 0.30 14.28 -8.41
N VAL A 136 1.01 13.48 -7.62
CA VAL A 136 1.64 13.88 -6.35
C VAL A 136 3.14 14.04 -6.55
N ASP A 137 3.68 15.18 -6.13
CA ASP A 137 5.12 15.43 -6.07
C ASP A 137 5.50 15.88 -4.66
N VAL A 138 6.24 15.06 -3.91
CA VAL A 138 6.64 15.36 -2.53
C VAL A 138 8.15 15.17 -2.37
N SER A 139 8.86 16.20 -1.93
CA SER A 139 10.31 16.13 -1.66
C SER A 139 10.67 16.71 -0.30
N GLY A 140 11.48 15.99 0.48
CA GLY A 140 11.98 16.44 1.80
C GLY A 140 13.20 15.68 2.31
N ASP A 141 13.38 15.64 3.64
CA ASP A 141 14.49 14.93 4.29
C ASP A 141 14.05 13.64 4.98
N ASP A 142 13.32 13.70 6.11
CA ASP A 142 12.94 12.53 6.90
C ASP A 142 11.42 12.36 7.04
N TYR A 143 10.96 11.13 7.26
CA TYR A 143 9.53 10.79 7.37
C TYR A 143 8.71 11.35 6.20
N VAL A 144 9.00 10.89 4.99
CA VAL A 144 8.38 11.40 3.75
C VAL A 144 7.50 10.33 3.12
N GLY A 145 6.23 10.67 2.87
CA GLY A 145 5.33 9.87 2.05
C GLY A 145 4.21 10.71 1.42
N ALA A 146 3.60 10.23 0.33
CA ALA A 146 2.55 11.00 -0.34
C ALA A 146 1.33 11.25 0.56
N LEU A 147 0.90 10.22 1.30
CA LEU A 147 -0.24 10.31 2.20
C LEU A 147 0.18 10.81 3.57
N ALA A 148 1.21 10.22 4.17
CA ALA A 148 1.62 10.56 5.53
C ALA A 148 3.13 10.47 5.74
N GLY A 149 3.68 11.42 6.50
CA GLY A 149 5.08 11.34 6.92
C GLY A 149 5.28 10.24 7.97
N SER A 150 4.47 10.26 9.03
CA SER A 150 4.57 9.29 10.13
C SER A 150 3.20 8.83 10.64
N SER A 151 3.12 7.54 10.98
CA SER A 151 2.00 6.87 11.62
C SER A 151 2.52 6.01 12.79
N PRO A 152 2.96 6.61 13.91
CA PRO A 152 3.74 5.90 14.94
C PRO A 152 2.88 5.15 15.96
N SER A 153 1.56 5.10 15.76
CA SER A 153 0.63 4.44 16.67
C SER A 153 0.21 3.07 16.13
N GLU A 154 0.24 2.03 16.96
CA GLU A 154 -0.24 0.68 16.58
C GLU A 154 -1.76 0.62 16.31
N VAL A 155 -2.50 1.68 16.64
CA VAL A 155 -3.96 1.75 16.50
C VAL A 155 -4.44 2.76 15.45
N SER A 156 -3.54 3.38 14.68
CA SER A 156 -3.93 4.13 13.48
C SER A 156 -4.23 3.17 12.33
N ASN A 157 -5.20 3.53 11.48
CA ASN A 157 -5.64 2.71 10.36
C ASN A 157 -5.61 3.52 9.06
N VAL A 158 -4.95 2.97 8.05
CA VAL A 158 -4.93 3.49 6.68
C VAL A 158 -5.48 2.40 5.77
N ILE A 159 -6.65 2.62 5.17
CA ILE A 159 -7.42 1.58 4.48
C ILE A 159 -7.87 2.11 3.12
N GLY A 160 -7.64 1.36 2.04
CA GLY A 160 -8.16 1.74 0.71
C GLY A 160 -7.50 2.98 0.10
N CYS A 161 -6.32 3.40 0.60
CA CYS A 161 -5.66 4.61 0.17
C CYS A 161 -4.67 4.37 -0.98
N SER A 162 -4.53 5.35 -1.87
CA SER A 162 -3.65 5.22 -3.03
C SER A 162 -2.90 6.50 -3.36
N ALA A 163 -1.70 6.38 -3.92
CA ALA A 163 -0.99 7.49 -4.54
C ALA A 163 -0.46 7.12 -5.93
N THR A 164 -0.78 7.94 -6.93
CA THR A 164 -0.47 7.66 -8.34
C THR A 164 -0.05 8.92 -9.08
N GLY A 165 0.81 8.76 -10.09
CA GLY A 165 1.32 9.86 -10.91
C GLY A 165 2.23 10.83 -10.14
N GLY A 166 3.42 11.12 -10.66
CA GLY A 166 4.40 11.99 -9.99
C GLY A 166 5.44 11.22 -9.18
N SER A 167 6.02 11.85 -8.18
CA SER A 167 7.20 11.35 -7.48
C SER A 167 7.24 11.66 -5.98
N VAL A 168 7.95 10.81 -5.22
CA VAL A 168 8.33 11.09 -3.83
C VAL A 168 9.83 10.95 -3.70
N SER A 169 10.48 11.91 -3.04
CA SER A 169 11.91 11.84 -2.79
C SER A 169 12.33 12.32 -1.41
N ALA A 170 13.36 11.68 -0.85
CA ALA A 170 13.92 12.09 0.44
C ALA A 170 15.40 11.74 0.61
N SER A 171 16.09 12.49 1.48
CA SER A 171 17.52 12.34 1.77
C SER A 171 17.86 11.71 3.13
N GLY A 172 16.91 11.70 4.07
CA GLY A 172 17.06 11.33 5.48
C GLY A 172 16.93 9.83 5.76
N ASN A 173 16.01 9.41 6.64
CA ASN A 173 15.88 8.01 7.02
C ASN A 173 14.71 7.33 6.32
N ASN A 174 13.50 7.85 6.44
CA ASN A 174 12.29 7.13 6.07
C ASN A 174 11.61 7.71 4.83
N LEU A 175 11.67 6.97 3.73
CA LEU A 175 11.03 7.30 2.46
C LEU A 175 10.05 6.20 2.05
N GLY A 176 8.76 6.51 2.02
CA GLY A 176 7.74 5.64 1.45
C GLY A 176 7.01 6.32 0.31
N GLY A 177 6.59 5.58 -0.71
CA GLY A 177 5.71 6.16 -1.74
C GLY A 177 4.37 6.62 -1.15
N LEU A 178 3.85 5.93 -0.12
CA LEU A 178 2.60 6.33 0.55
C LEU A 178 2.84 6.84 1.98
N ILE A 179 3.62 6.13 2.80
CA ILE A 179 3.85 6.46 4.21
C ILE A 179 5.35 6.40 4.53
N GLY A 180 5.93 7.46 5.12
CA GLY A 180 7.35 7.43 5.51
C GLY A 180 7.64 6.35 6.57
N CYS A 181 7.02 6.47 7.74
CA CYS A 181 7.15 5.51 8.85
C CYS A 181 5.78 5.03 9.35
N ASN A 182 5.62 3.71 9.49
CA ASN A 182 4.39 3.07 9.94
C ASN A 182 4.62 2.16 11.16
N HIS A 183 3.76 2.32 12.17
CA HIS A 183 3.61 1.40 13.29
C HIS A 183 2.17 0.87 13.39
N GLY A 184 1.24 1.40 12.58
CA GLY A 184 -0.18 1.06 12.60
C GLY A 184 -0.58 -0.02 11.60
N PHE A 185 -1.86 -0.03 11.27
CA PHE A 185 -2.47 -0.96 10.31
C PHE A 185 -2.65 -0.29 8.95
N VAL A 186 -2.07 -0.89 7.91
CA VAL A 186 -2.17 -0.45 6.51
C VAL A 186 -2.78 -1.59 5.69
N GLN A 187 -3.94 -1.34 5.09
CA GLN A 187 -4.70 -2.37 4.38
C GLN A 187 -5.21 -1.88 3.03
N ASN A 188 -5.15 -2.74 2.01
CA ASN A 188 -5.76 -2.46 0.69
C ASN A 188 -5.27 -1.14 0.09
N CYS A 189 -3.98 -0.85 0.28
CA CYS A 189 -3.36 0.40 -0.16
C CYS A 189 -2.36 0.15 -1.28
N TYR A 190 -2.15 1.16 -2.13
CA TYR A 190 -1.15 1.03 -3.18
C TYR A 190 -0.45 2.33 -3.56
N SER A 191 0.73 2.19 -4.17
CA SER A 191 1.50 3.31 -4.71
C SER A 191 2.07 2.93 -6.08
N THR A 192 1.90 3.83 -7.06
CA THR A 192 2.52 3.71 -8.39
C THR A 192 3.47 4.87 -8.68
N LEU A 193 3.96 5.54 -7.64
CA LEU A 193 4.82 6.72 -7.75
C LEU A 193 6.26 6.32 -8.13
N LEU A 194 6.96 7.26 -8.76
CA LEU A 194 8.42 7.20 -8.81
C LEU A 194 8.99 7.52 -7.42
N VAL A 195 9.72 6.59 -6.82
CA VAL A 195 10.36 6.81 -5.51
C VAL A 195 11.87 6.93 -5.70
N SER A 196 12.48 8.01 -5.21
CA SER A 196 13.93 8.23 -5.40
C SER A 196 14.60 9.01 -4.29
N GLY A 197 15.91 8.86 -4.10
CA GLY A 197 16.64 9.69 -3.14
C GLY A 197 17.83 8.97 -2.48
N SER A 198 18.15 9.37 -1.26
CA SER A 198 19.24 8.78 -0.46
C SER A 198 18.81 8.34 0.93
N ALA A 199 17.50 8.17 1.14
CA ALA A 199 16.94 7.72 2.41
C ALA A 199 17.47 6.35 2.84
N THR A 200 17.77 6.18 4.14
CA THR A 200 18.28 4.92 4.70
C THR A 200 17.32 3.74 4.50
N ASP A 201 16.03 3.98 4.71
CA ASP A 201 14.92 3.05 4.60
C ASP A 201 13.97 3.54 3.49
N ALA A 202 14.13 2.98 2.30
CA ALA A 202 13.34 3.36 1.13
C ALA A 202 12.39 2.23 0.71
N GLY A 203 11.09 2.54 0.69
CA GLY A 203 10.02 1.63 0.29
C GLY A 203 9.10 2.20 -0.77
N GLY A 204 8.63 1.37 -1.70
CA GLY A 204 7.63 1.82 -2.69
C GLY A 204 6.28 2.20 -2.07
N LEU A 205 5.94 1.60 -0.93
CA LEU A 205 4.75 1.93 -0.14
C LEU A 205 5.16 2.58 1.19
N ILE A 206 6.02 1.90 1.96
CA ILE A 206 6.41 2.31 3.32
C ILE A 206 7.93 2.30 3.49
N GLY A 207 8.53 3.40 3.96
CA GLY A 207 9.96 3.43 4.26
C GLY A 207 10.33 2.47 5.38
N GLU A 208 9.83 2.74 6.58
CA GLU A 208 9.96 1.86 7.76
C GLU A 208 8.60 1.36 8.24
N ASN A 209 8.47 0.05 8.42
CA ASN A 209 7.36 -0.58 9.11
C ASN A 209 7.85 -1.20 10.43
N TYR A 210 7.55 -0.56 11.56
CA TYR A 210 8.02 -0.98 12.89
C TYR A 210 6.85 -1.36 13.79
N ASN A 211 6.70 -2.65 14.13
CA ASN A 211 5.51 -3.21 14.80
C ASN A 211 4.18 -3.05 14.04
N GLY A 212 4.18 -2.41 12.86
CA GLY A 212 2.99 -2.24 12.05
C GLY A 212 2.61 -3.47 11.23
N THR A 213 1.37 -3.49 10.78
CA THR A 213 0.81 -4.53 9.91
C THR A 213 0.51 -3.93 8.54
N VAL A 214 0.98 -4.61 7.49
CA VAL A 214 0.74 -4.27 6.08
C VAL A 214 0.06 -5.48 5.43
N THR A 215 -1.13 -5.29 4.86
CA THR A 215 -1.91 -6.40 4.29
C THR A 215 -2.73 -6.00 3.06
N GLY A 216 -2.81 -6.86 2.05
CA GLY A 216 -3.58 -6.53 0.83
C GLY A 216 -3.01 -5.35 0.06
N CYS A 217 -1.70 -5.08 0.12
CA CYS A 217 -1.12 -3.88 -0.49
C CYS A 217 -0.27 -4.21 -1.71
N TYR A 218 -0.14 -3.25 -2.64
CA TYR A 218 0.80 -3.39 -3.75
C TYR A 218 1.53 -2.13 -4.16
N THR A 219 2.65 -2.31 -4.87
CA THR A 219 3.40 -1.23 -5.50
C THR A 219 3.74 -1.55 -6.94
N ALA A 220 3.86 -0.51 -7.76
CA ALA A 220 4.32 -0.61 -9.13
C ALA A 220 5.13 0.64 -9.52
N GLY A 221 5.90 0.55 -10.60
CA GLY A 221 6.76 1.65 -11.07
C GLY A 221 8.23 1.42 -10.76
N THR A 222 8.95 2.46 -10.36
CA THR A 222 10.41 2.40 -10.18
C THR A 222 10.81 3.01 -8.86
N LEU A 223 11.74 2.36 -8.17
CA LEU A 223 12.37 2.84 -6.95
C LEU A 223 13.88 2.93 -7.17
N SER A 224 14.48 4.10 -6.96
CA SER A 224 15.93 4.29 -7.05
C SER A 224 16.49 5.07 -5.85
N CYS A 225 17.08 4.36 -4.89
CA CYS A 225 17.70 4.97 -3.71
C CYS A 225 19.17 4.58 -3.54
N SER A 226 20.01 5.53 -3.14
CA SER A 226 21.47 5.34 -3.07
C SER A 226 22.00 4.98 -1.67
N ASN A 227 21.15 4.47 -0.78
CA ASN A 227 21.51 4.14 0.60
C ASN A 227 21.05 2.72 0.97
N THR A 228 21.00 2.39 2.25
CA THR A 228 21.25 1.04 2.75
C THR A 228 20.14 0.05 2.44
N TYR A 229 18.91 0.30 2.90
CA TYR A 229 17.79 -0.64 2.80
C TYR A 229 16.79 -0.14 1.76
N THR A 230 16.59 -0.94 0.72
CA THR A 230 15.72 -0.58 -0.38
C THR A 230 14.79 -1.73 -0.71
N GLY A 231 13.48 -1.52 -0.54
CA GLY A 231 12.44 -2.53 -0.73
C GLY A 231 11.34 -2.05 -1.66
N GLY A 232 10.90 -2.85 -2.63
CA GLY A 232 9.85 -2.40 -3.55
C GLY A 232 8.49 -2.15 -2.88
N LEU A 233 8.20 -2.80 -1.74
CA LEU A 233 7.03 -2.51 -0.89
C LEU A 233 7.45 -1.80 0.40
N VAL A 234 8.36 -2.40 1.17
CA VAL A 234 8.82 -1.89 2.47
C VAL A 234 10.35 -1.82 2.54
N GLY A 235 10.92 -0.67 2.89
CA GLY A 235 12.39 -0.53 3.05
C GLY A 235 12.92 -1.37 4.21
N TYR A 236 12.45 -1.09 5.41
CA TYR A 236 12.82 -1.80 6.64
C TYR A 236 11.60 -2.29 7.42
N ALA A 237 11.52 -3.60 7.66
CA ALA A 237 10.49 -4.24 8.46
C ALA A 237 11.08 -4.65 9.82
N GLY A 238 10.83 -3.83 10.86
CA GLY A 238 11.40 -3.95 12.19
C GLY A 238 10.42 -4.41 13.28
N GLY A 239 10.96 -4.76 14.46
CA GLY A 239 10.13 -5.11 15.62
C GLY A 239 9.26 -6.34 15.40
N SER A 240 7.97 -6.25 15.73
CA SER A 240 6.95 -7.28 15.48
C SER A 240 6.17 -7.04 14.17
N SER A 241 6.79 -6.40 13.19
CA SER A 241 6.15 -6.07 11.90
C SER A 241 5.61 -7.31 11.20
N THR A 242 4.49 -7.13 10.50
CA THR A 242 3.83 -8.17 9.72
C THR A 242 3.50 -7.62 8.34
N ILE A 243 3.94 -8.30 7.28
CA ILE A 243 3.63 -8.00 5.88
C ILE A 243 2.99 -9.25 5.29
N THR A 244 1.74 -9.14 4.87
CA THR A 244 0.94 -10.29 4.42
C THR A 244 0.17 -9.98 3.16
N GLN A 245 -0.14 -10.96 2.32
CA GLN A 245 -1.07 -10.80 1.19
C GLN A 245 -0.76 -9.56 0.34
N SER A 246 0.52 -9.33 0.04
CA SER A 246 0.98 -8.07 -0.56
C SER A 246 2.05 -8.33 -1.61
N TYR A 247 2.18 -7.42 -2.57
CA TYR A 247 3.14 -7.64 -3.64
C TYR A 247 3.80 -6.37 -4.19
N SER A 248 4.87 -6.57 -4.94
CA SER A 248 5.60 -5.49 -5.62
C SER A 248 5.88 -5.85 -7.07
N GLU A 249 5.49 -4.96 -7.98
CA GLU A 249 5.87 -4.94 -9.39
C GLU A 249 6.99 -3.92 -9.66
N MET A 250 7.55 -3.30 -8.62
CA MET A 250 8.56 -2.24 -8.78
C MET A 250 9.91 -2.78 -9.25
N ASP A 251 10.51 -2.08 -10.22
CA ASP A 251 11.94 -2.19 -10.49
C ASP A 251 12.73 -1.40 -9.43
N VAL A 252 13.48 -2.11 -8.61
CA VAL A 252 14.20 -1.56 -7.46
C VAL A 252 15.69 -1.44 -7.75
N THR A 253 16.23 -0.25 -7.56
CA THR A 253 17.68 0.02 -7.52
C THR A 253 18.04 0.60 -6.16
N GLY A 254 18.90 -0.10 -5.43
CA GLY A 254 19.40 0.29 -4.11
C GLY A 254 20.94 0.36 -4.06
N TYR A 255 21.51 0.70 -2.91
CA TYR A 255 22.97 0.65 -2.74
C TYR A 255 23.46 -0.77 -2.43
N ALA A 256 23.09 -1.32 -1.27
CA ALA A 256 23.71 -2.55 -0.75
C ALA A 256 22.71 -3.65 -0.36
N ILE A 257 21.63 -3.30 0.36
CA ILE A 257 20.61 -4.27 0.80
C ILE A 257 19.32 -4.00 0.03
N VAL A 258 19.07 -4.83 -0.98
CA VAL A 258 18.01 -4.59 -1.97
C VAL A 258 17.09 -5.80 -2.05
N GLY A 259 15.80 -5.58 -1.79
CA GLY A 259 14.75 -6.56 -2.07
C GLY A 259 13.71 -5.95 -2.99
N SER A 260 13.22 -6.72 -3.95
CA SER A 260 12.10 -6.27 -4.78
C SER A 260 10.78 -6.15 -4.00
N LEU A 261 10.65 -6.80 -2.83
CA LEU A 261 9.55 -6.60 -1.87
C LEU A 261 10.03 -5.87 -0.60
N VAL A 262 11.00 -6.45 0.12
CA VAL A 262 11.47 -5.92 1.41
C VAL A 262 12.98 -5.74 1.41
N GLY A 263 13.49 -4.56 1.78
CA GLY A 263 14.94 -4.35 1.91
C GLY A 263 15.53 -5.22 3.03
N GLN A 264 15.23 -4.89 4.29
CA GLN A 264 15.57 -5.74 5.44
C GLN A 264 14.32 -6.21 6.18
N ASN A 265 14.23 -7.51 6.45
CA ASN A 265 13.17 -8.12 7.23
C ASN A 265 13.67 -8.56 8.61
N ARG A 266 12.97 -8.17 9.69
CA ARG A 266 13.12 -8.70 11.05
C ARG A 266 11.80 -9.23 11.62
N GLY A 267 10.71 -9.10 10.87
CA GLY A 267 9.36 -9.49 11.26
C GLY A 267 8.87 -10.72 10.49
N ILE A 268 7.59 -10.70 10.12
CA ILE A 268 6.94 -11.77 9.34
C ILE A 268 6.62 -11.23 7.94
N VAL A 269 7.04 -11.95 6.92
CA VAL A 269 6.60 -11.76 5.53
C VAL A 269 5.91 -13.06 5.11
N SER A 270 4.60 -13.03 4.86
CA SER A 270 3.89 -14.23 4.40
C SER A 270 2.90 -13.98 3.27
N ASP A 271 2.71 -14.97 2.41
CA ASP A 271 1.73 -14.90 1.32
C ASP A 271 1.96 -13.64 0.46
N CYS A 272 3.23 -13.33 0.19
CA CYS A 272 3.63 -12.13 -0.53
C CYS A 272 4.46 -12.49 -1.76
N TYR A 273 4.56 -11.55 -2.72
CA TYR A 273 5.41 -11.80 -3.87
C TYR A 273 6.02 -10.55 -4.49
N ALA A 274 7.06 -10.74 -5.29
CA ALA A 274 7.58 -9.66 -6.12
C ALA A 274 8.00 -10.14 -7.51
N VAL A 275 7.66 -9.34 -8.52
CA VAL A 275 7.96 -9.64 -9.93
C VAL A 275 8.88 -8.61 -10.57
N GLY A 276 9.06 -7.45 -9.94
CA GLY A 276 10.02 -6.44 -10.39
C GLY A 276 11.45 -6.78 -10.00
N ASN A 277 12.42 -6.17 -10.69
CA ASN A 277 13.84 -6.52 -10.55
C ASN A 277 14.46 -5.91 -9.29
N ALA A 278 15.52 -6.54 -8.77
CA ALA A 278 16.30 -6.04 -7.63
C ALA A 278 17.76 -5.80 -8.03
N ASN A 279 18.21 -4.54 -7.99
CA ASN A 279 19.53 -4.14 -8.45
C ASN A 279 20.30 -3.39 -7.35
N ALA A 280 21.43 -3.94 -6.91
CA ALA A 280 22.35 -3.22 -6.03
C ALA A 280 23.47 -2.52 -6.82
N ALA A 281 23.75 -1.26 -6.47
CA ALA A 281 24.86 -0.50 -7.05
C ALA A 281 26.22 -0.92 -6.46
N PHE A 282 26.24 -1.39 -5.21
CA PHE A 282 27.42 -1.91 -4.54
C PHE A 282 27.54 -3.42 -4.78
N THR A 283 28.72 -3.90 -5.18
CA THR A 283 28.93 -5.32 -5.54
C THR A 283 29.94 -6.04 -4.64
N GLY A 284 30.35 -5.38 -3.54
CA GLY A 284 31.36 -5.89 -2.61
C GLY A 284 30.81 -6.77 -1.49
N THR A 285 31.66 -7.06 -0.50
CA THR A 285 31.25 -7.72 0.75
C THR A 285 30.27 -6.85 1.53
N GLY A 286 29.13 -7.40 1.91
CA GLY A 286 28.02 -6.65 2.50
C GLY A 286 26.99 -6.17 1.46
N CYS A 287 27.05 -6.67 0.22
CA CYS A 287 25.94 -6.58 -0.70
C CYS A 287 25.02 -7.79 -0.49
N GLU A 288 23.73 -7.54 -0.28
CA GLU A 288 22.68 -8.53 -0.15
C GLU A 288 21.49 -8.15 -1.04
N THR A 289 21.30 -8.89 -2.14
CA THR A 289 20.21 -8.63 -3.09
C THR A 289 19.33 -9.86 -3.22
N GLY A 290 18.06 -9.75 -2.87
CA GLY A 290 17.09 -10.83 -3.11
C GLY A 290 16.00 -10.40 -4.05
N ALA A 291 15.57 -11.31 -4.92
CA ALA A 291 14.38 -11.09 -5.76
C ALA A 291 13.05 -11.12 -4.97
N LEU A 292 13.10 -11.17 -3.63
CA LEU A 292 12.00 -10.84 -2.73
C LEU A 292 12.50 -9.99 -1.55
N VAL A 293 13.46 -10.51 -0.77
CA VAL A 293 14.00 -9.86 0.43
C VAL A 293 15.50 -9.64 0.32
N GLY A 294 16.01 -8.43 0.59
CA GLY A 294 17.46 -8.19 0.59
C GLY A 294 18.17 -8.97 1.70
N PHE A 295 17.89 -8.60 2.96
CA PHE A 295 18.47 -9.26 4.14
C PHE A 295 17.40 -9.68 5.15
N ASN A 296 17.35 -10.97 5.48
CA ASN A 296 16.38 -11.56 6.37
C ASN A 296 16.97 -11.95 7.75
N TYR A 297 16.29 -11.49 8.80
CA TYR A 297 16.42 -11.87 10.22
C TYR A 297 15.11 -12.42 10.80
N GLY A 298 14.03 -12.38 10.01
CA GLY A 298 12.68 -12.76 10.41
C GLY A 298 12.22 -13.99 9.64
N SER A 299 10.91 -14.17 9.49
CA SER A 299 10.34 -15.30 8.76
C SER A 299 9.81 -14.90 7.38
N ILE A 300 10.02 -15.77 6.39
CA ILE A 300 9.46 -15.67 5.04
C ILE A 300 8.66 -16.95 4.74
N GLN A 301 7.35 -16.83 4.55
CA GLN A 301 6.46 -17.99 4.43
C GLN A 301 5.54 -17.87 3.23
N ASN A 302 5.40 -18.92 2.43
CA ASN A 302 4.44 -18.95 1.31
C ASN A 302 4.62 -17.80 0.30
N CYS A 303 5.84 -17.33 0.11
CA CYS A 303 6.14 -16.19 -0.76
C CYS A 303 6.75 -16.62 -2.09
N PHE A 304 6.66 -15.77 -3.11
CA PHE A 304 7.37 -16.05 -4.35
C PHE A 304 8.02 -14.86 -5.03
N SER A 305 8.99 -15.15 -5.89
CA SER A 305 9.63 -14.14 -6.74
C SER A 305 9.66 -14.53 -8.20
N ALA A 306 9.69 -13.51 -9.06
CA ALA A 306 9.92 -13.67 -10.50
C ALA A 306 10.91 -12.64 -11.07
N GLY A 307 11.27 -11.61 -10.31
CA GLY A 307 12.21 -10.58 -10.76
C GLY A 307 13.65 -11.07 -10.84
N GLU A 308 14.45 -10.46 -11.73
CA GLU A 308 15.88 -10.70 -11.82
C GLU A 308 16.62 -10.02 -10.65
N THR A 309 17.78 -10.57 -10.27
CA THR A 309 18.75 -9.84 -9.45
C THR A 309 20.04 -9.54 -10.22
N ALA A 310 20.59 -8.34 -10.04
CA ALA A 310 21.85 -7.95 -10.66
C ALA A 310 23.07 -8.17 -9.74
N ASP A 311 24.27 -8.12 -10.36
CA ASP A 311 25.64 -8.38 -9.90
C ASP A 311 25.97 -8.07 -8.41
N CYS A 312 25.39 -8.83 -7.49
CA CYS A 312 25.67 -8.78 -6.06
C CYS A 312 26.41 -10.05 -5.62
N LEU A 313 27.32 -9.93 -4.64
CA LEU A 313 28.00 -11.11 -4.08
C LEU A 313 26.99 -12.11 -3.47
N SER A 314 25.94 -11.58 -2.84
CA SER A 314 24.88 -12.34 -2.19
C SER A 314 23.54 -12.10 -2.91
N SER A 315 23.49 -12.36 -4.22
CA SER A 315 22.24 -12.46 -4.98
C SER A 315 21.48 -13.75 -4.67
N ALA A 316 20.14 -13.74 -4.68
CA ALA A 316 19.34 -14.97 -4.68
C ALA A 316 17.86 -14.73 -5.05
N ALA A 317 17.13 -15.82 -5.31
CA ALA A 317 15.73 -15.74 -5.70
C ALA A 317 14.78 -15.28 -4.58
N ILE A 318 14.96 -15.73 -3.34
CA ILE A 318 14.07 -15.36 -2.22
C ILE A 318 14.75 -14.32 -1.33
N ALA A 319 15.91 -14.66 -0.76
CA ALA A 319 16.59 -13.77 0.18
C ALA A 319 18.07 -13.62 -0.19
N GLY A 320 18.54 -12.39 -0.40
CA GLY A 320 19.96 -12.14 -0.65
C GLY A 320 20.83 -12.75 0.45
N CYS A 321 20.41 -12.57 1.70
CA CYS A 321 20.98 -13.24 2.87
C CYS A 321 19.88 -13.65 3.87
N SER A 322 19.99 -14.83 4.49
CA SER A 322 19.10 -15.31 5.55
C SER A 322 19.81 -16.23 6.55
N TYR A 323 19.25 -16.39 7.74
CA TYR A 323 19.61 -17.48 8.66
C TYR A 323 18.87 -18.77 8.29
N GLU A 324 19.37 -19.91 8.76
CA GLU A 324 18.75 -21.23 8.55
C GLU A 324 17.38 -21.30 9.27
N ASP A 325 16.43 -22.05 8.69
CA ASP A 325 15.05 -22.30 9.19
C ASP A 325 14.04 -21.13 9.12
N ASP A 326 14.42 -19.98 8.55
CA ASP A 326 13.54 -18.80 8.47
C ASP A 326 12.57 -18.77 7.27
N ILE A 327 12.83 -19.60 6.26
CA ILE A 327 12.12 -19.60 4.97
C ILE A 327 11.32 -20.90 4.83
N SER A 328 10.06 -20.83 4.41
CA SER A 328 9.24 -22.03 4.14
C SER A 328 8.14 -21.76 3.13
N GLY A 329 7.68 -22.79 2.40
CA GLY A 329 6.59 -22.65 1.41
C GLY A 329 6.88 -21.69 0.25
N CYS A 330 8.15 -21.27 0.09
CA CYS A 330 8.49 -20.25 -0.89
C CYS A 330 8.84 -20.85 -2.25
N PHE A 331 8.70 -20.09 -3.32
CA PHE A 331 9.05 -20.55 -4.65
C PHE A 331 9.50 -19.41 -5.57
N TRP A 332 10.16 -19.71 -6.68
CA TRP A 332 10.57 -18.68 -7.64
C TRP A 332 10.48 -19.14 -9.08
N ASP A 333 10.27 -18.20 -9.99
CA ASP A 333 10.36 -18.45 -11.41
C ASP A 333 11.82 -18.51 -11.87
N THR A 334 12.30 -19.73 -12.14
CA THR A 334 13.67 -20.03 -12.60
C THR A 334 14.01 -19.48 -13.99
N GLN A 335 13.01 -19.13 -14.80
CA GLN A 335 13.22 -18.68 -16.17
C GLN A 335 13.24 -17.15 -16.27
N THR A 336 12.46 -16.46 -15.44
CA THR A 336 12.45 -14.99 -15.41
C THR A 336 13.48 -14.41 -14.45
N SER A 337 13.73 -15.03 -13.30
CA SER A 337 14.69 -14.46 -12.34
C SER A 337 16.15 -14.69 -12.70
N GLY A 338 16.44 -15.73 -13.49
CA GLY A 338 17.80 -16.18 -13.78
C GLY A 338 18.52 -16.81 -12.59
N GLU A 339 17.84 -16.98 -11.44
CA GLU A 339 18.43 -17.49 -10.20
C GLU A 339 18.33 -19.01 -10.08
N ASP A 340 19.41 -19.64 -9.62
CA ASP A 340 19.49 -21.09 -9.36
C ASP A 340 19.47 -21.44 -7.86
N LYS A 341 19.34 -20.44 -6.99
CA LYS A 341 19.41 -20.54 -5.53
C LYS A 341 18.31 -19.71 -4.85
N ALA A 342 17.80 -20.24 -3.75
CA ALA A 342 16.78 -19.56 -2.94
C ALA A 342 17.37 -18.44 -2.07
N TYR A 343 18.50 -18.67 -1.41
CA TYR A 343 19.13 -17.67 -0.53
C TYR A 343 20.64 -17.90 -0.35
N THR A 344 21.34 -16.94 0.28
CA THR A 344 22.72 -17.16 0.78
C THR A 344 22.78 -17.08 2.31
N GLN A 345 23.74 -17.75 2.93
CA GLN A 345 23.85 -17.78 4.40
C GLN A 345 24.61 -16.58 4.96
N ALA A 346 24.10 -16.06 6.09
CA ALA A 346 24.78 -15.06 6.89
C ALA A 346 26.14 -15.57 7.41
N PHE A 347 27.18 -14.74 7.29
CA PHE A 347 28.54 -14.87 7.88
C PHE A 347 29.58 -15.76 7.20
N ASP A 348 29.23 -16.59 6.22
CA ASP A 348 30.24 -17.38 5.49
C ASP A 348 30.32 -17.00 4.00
N TYR A 349 29.37 -16.19 3.49
CA TYR A 349 29.20 -15.80 2.07
C TYR A 349 29.34 -16.99 1.10
N THR A 350 29.21 -18.21 1.62
CA THR A 350 29.24 -19.45 0.88
C THR A 350 27.80 -19.68 0.43
N PRO A 351 27.56 -19.79 -0.88
CA PRO A 351 26.22 -20.09 -1.38
C PRO A 351 25.75 -21.42 -0.79
N VAL A 352 24.59 -21.42 -0.13
CA VAL A 352 23.98 -22.65 0.36
C VAL A 352 22.76 -22.98 -0.50
N TYR A 353 22.92 -24.05 -1.27
CA TYR A 353 21.86 -24.65 -2.06
C TYR A 353 20.98 -25.49 -1.13
N SER A 354 20.14 -24.86 -0.31
CA SER A 354 19.17 -25.63 0.48
C SER A 354 18.04 -26.11 -0.43
N THR A 355 18.21 -27.32 -1.00
CA THR A 355 17.25 -27.94 -1.92
C THR A 355 16.28 -28.89 -1.21
N VAL A 356 16.06 -28.76 0.10
CA VAL A 356 15.12 -29.65 0.80
C VAL A 356 14.23 -28.86 1.76
N GLY A 357 13.02 -28.53 1.30
CA GLY A 357 11.87 -28.15 2.14
C GLY A 357 11.74 -26.67 2.52
N VAL A 358 12.55 -25.78 1.93
CA VAL A 358 12.64 -24.37 2.33
C VAL A 358 12.06 -23.44 1.24
N ALA A 359 12.53 -23.58 0.00
CA ALA A 359 11.96 -22.92 -1.18
C ALA A 359 12.20 -23.74 -2.47
N GLU A 360 11.36 -23.57 -3.49
CA GLU A 360 11.39 -24.36 -4.73
C GLU A 360 11.44 -23.53 -6.01
N GLY A 361 12.38 -23.84 -6.90
CA GLY A 361 12.40 -23.30 -8.26
C GLY A 361 11.32 -23.93 -9.12
N LYS A 362 10.47 -23.11 -9.72
CA LYS A 362 9.41 -23.51 -10.65
C LYS A 362 9.65 -22.83 -12.00
N THR A 363 9.13 -23.43 -13.07
CA THR A 363 9.13 -22.82 -14.41
C THR A 363 8.04 -21.75 -14.52
N THR A 364 8.15 -20.83 -15.46
CA THR A 364 7.11 -19.83 -15.74
C THR A 364 5.75 -20.48 -15.97
N SER A 365 5.69 -21.57 -16.74
CA SER A 365 4.42 -22.28 -16.96
C SER A 365 3.83 -22.88 -15.68
N GLN A 366 4.67 -23.31 -14.73
CA GLN A 366 4.19 -23.75 -13.41
C GLN A 366 3.73 -22.56 -12.57
N MET A 367 4.48 -21.46 -12.59
CA MET A 367 4.15 -20.23 -11.87
C MET A 367 2.94 -19.49 -12.44
N GLN A 368 2.55 -19.78 -13.69
CA GLN A 368 1.33 -19.30 -14.33
C GLN A 368 0.15 -20.27 -14.19
N SER A 369 0.31 -21.32 -13.38
CA SER A 369 -0.76 -22.28 -13.08
C SER A 369 -1.33 -22.02 -11.69
N LYS A 370 -2.63 -21.72 -11.60
CA LYS A 370 -3.37 -21.52 -10.34
C LYS A 370 -3.16 -22.67 -9.35
N SER A 371 -3.08 -23.90 -9.84
CA SER A 371 -2.84 -25.12 -9.05
C SER A 371 -1.55 -25.06 -8.21
N THR A 372 -0.54 -24.31 -8.66
CA THR A 372 0.73 -24.15 -7.96
C THR A 372 0.54 -23.41 -6.65
N PHE A 373 -0.34 -22.41 -6.63
CA PHE A 373 -0.59 -21.56 -5.47
C PHE A 373 -1.62 -22.19 -4.53
N THR A 374 -2.70 -22.76 -5.07
CA THR A 374 -3.72 -23.46 -4.26
C THR A 374 -3.13 -24.65 -3.51
N ALA A 375 -2.10 -25.31 -4.05
CA ALA A 375 -1.39 -26.40 -3.36
C ALA A 375 -0.64 -25.92 -2.10
N GLU A 376 -0.24 -24.65 -2.06
CA GLU A 376 0.44 -24.00 -0.94
C GLU A 376 -0.54 -23.19 -0.05
N GLY A 377 -1.86 -23.31 -0.30
CA GLY A 377 -2.90 -22.71 0.52
C GLY A 377 -3.29 -21.27 0.15
N TRP A 378 -2.88 -20.77 -1.02
CA TRP A 378 -3.36 -19.48 -1.51
C TRP A 378 -4.84 -19.55 -1.86
N ASP A 379 -5.59 -18.56 -1.38
CA ASP A 379 -7.04 -18.50 -1.54
C ASP A 379 -7.45 -17.71 -2.79
N PHE A 380 -8.14 -18.41 -3.69
CA PHE A 380 -8.71 -17.86 -4.91
C PHE A 380 -10.22 -18.11 -5.01
N SER A 381 -10.87 -18.55 -3.93
CA SER A 381 -12.27 -18.91 -3.90
C SER A 381 -13.05 -18.01 -2.96
N SER A 382 -14.35 -17.87 -3.21
CA SER A 382 -15.29 -17.26 -2.25
C SER A 382 -16.12 -18.33 -1.50
N GLU A 383 -15.66 -19.59 -1.52
CA GLU A 383 -16.49 -20.76 -1.20
C GLU A 383 -16.84 -20.91 0.29
N ASP A 384 -16.16 -20.22 1.21
CA ASP A 384 -16.36 -20.33 2.66
C ASP A 384 -17.04 -19.10 3.30
N GLY A 385 -17.54 -18.17 2.47
CA GLY A 385 -18.16 -16.93 2.93
C GLY A 385 -17.15 -15.86 3.39
N ASP A 386 -15.88 -16.06 3.07
CA ASP A 386 -14.81 -15.07 3.04
C ASP A 386 -14.71 -14.41 1.66
N ASP A 387 -14.11 -13.22 1.66
CA ASP A 387 -13.82 -12.49 0.43
C ASP A 387 -12.58 -13.12 -0.22
N GLN A 388 -12.67 -13.45 -1.51
CA GLN A 388 -11.55 -13.92 -2.31
C GLN A 388 -10.36 -12.96 -2.18
N ILE A 389 -9.18 -13.49 -1.84
CA ILE A 389 -7.97 -12.66 -1.69
C ILE A 389 -7.27 -12.47 -3.03
N TRP A 390 -7.06 -13.57 -3.77
CA TRP A 390 -6.31 -13.58 -5.01
C TRP A 390 -7.20 -13.90 -6.21
N ILE A 391 -6.94 -13.23 -7.32
CA ILE A 391 -7.33 -13.67 -8.66
C ILE A 391 -6.08 -14.02 -9.46
N MET A 392 -6.22 -14.72 -10.58
CA MET A 392 -5.10 -15.00 -11.48
C MET A 392 -5.57 -14.98 -12.93
N LEU A 393 -5.02 -14.06 -13.72
CA LEU A 393 -5.33 -13.99 -15.15
C LEU A 393 -4.53 -15.07 -15.91
N PRO A 394 -5.04 -15.56 -17.05
CA PRO A 394 -4.29 -16.47 -17.91
C PRO A 394 -2.92 -15.91 -18.28
N GLY A 395 -1.87 -16.67 -18.02
CA GLY A 395 -0.49 -16.27 -18.31
C GLY A 395 0.06 -15.16 -17.40
N SER A 396 -0.63 -14.81 -16.30
CA SER A 396 -0.13 -13.87 -15.30
C SER A 396 0.32 -14.58 -14.02
N TYR A 397 0.81 -13.79 -13.07
CA TYR A 397 0.91 -14.18 -11.66
C TYR A 397 -0.38 -13.79 -10.91
N PRO A 398 -0.60 -14.28 -9.67
CA PRO A 398 -1.72 -13.85 -8.84
C PRO A 398 -1.79 -12.32 -8.71
N LYS A 399 -2.97 -11.76 -8.46
CA LYS A 399 -3.21 -10.35 -8.15
C LYS A 399 -4.29 -10.21 -7.08
N LEU A 400 -4.30 -9.08 -6.36
CA LEU A 400 -5.22 -8.87 -5.23
C LEU A 400 -6.63 -8.53 -5.69
N ALA A 401 -7.60 -9.41 -5.44
CA ALA A 401 -8.98 -9.29 -5.92
C ALA A 401 -9.65 -7.96 -5.51
N VAL A 402 -9.29 -7.44 -4.33
CA VAL A 402 -9.86 -6.20 -3.76
C VAL A 402 -9.72 -4.95 -4.64
N PHE A 403 -8.74 -4.93 -5.55
CA PHE A 403 -8.55 -3.78 -6.44
C PHE A 403 -9.41 -3.81 -7.71
N GLY A 404 -10.15 -4.90 -7.92
CA GLY A 404 -10.96 -5.12 -9.11
C GLY A 404 -10.09 -5.29 -10.36
N TYR A 405 -10.30 -6.40 -11.07
CA TYR A 405 -9.73 -6.56 -12.39
C TYR A 405 -10.85 -7.03 -13.31
N ASP A 406 -11.09 -6.27 -14.37
CA ASP A 406 -11.95 -6.74 -15.45
C ASP A 406 -11.18 -7.85 -16.17
N ILE A 407 -11.60 -9.10 -15.94
CA ILE A 407 -11.16 -10.21 -16.76
C ILE A 407 -12.06 -10.23 -17.99
N GLU A 408 -11.46 -10.05 -19.16
CA GLU A 408 -12.19 -10.11 -20.41
C GLU A 408 -12.86 -11.50 -20.53
N GLY A 409 -14.20 -11.53 -20.60
CA GLY A 409 -14.99 -12.77 -20.58
C GLY A 409 -15.45 -13.29 -19.22
N ASP A 410 -15.09 -12.62 -18.11
CA ASP A 410 -15.72 -12.80 -16.78
C ASP A 410 -16.96 -11.90 -16.74
N ILE A 411 -18.06 -12.46 -17.22
CA ILE A 411 -19.32 -11.74 -17.42
C ILE A 411 -20.03 -11.58 -16.07
N ASP A 412 -19.82 -12.51 -15.14
CA ASP A 412 -20.49 -12.52 -13.84
C ASP A 412 -19.73 -11.75 -12.75
N GLY A 413 -18.48 -11.35 -13.03
CA GLY A 413 -17.61 -10.59 -12.14
C GLY A 413 -17.06 -11.42 -10.98
N SER A 414 -17.00 -12.75 -11.14
CA SER A 414 -16.52 -13.69 -10.12
C SER A 414 -14.99 -13.75 -10.02
N GLY A 415 -14.28 -13.12 -10.95
CA GLY A 415 -12.82 -13.21 -11.07
C GLY A 415 -12.36 -14.48 -11.78
N GLU A 416 -13.25 -15.23 -12.41
CA GLU A 416 -12.97 -16.43 -13.20
C GLU A 416 -13.74 -16.39 -14.52
N VAL A 417 -13.22 -17.07 -15.55
CA VAL A 417 -13.99 -17.35 -16.78
C VAL A 417 -14.30 -18.83 -16.83
N ASN A 418 -15.52 -19.20 -16.48
CA ASN A 418 -15.94 -20.57 -16.27
C ASN A 418 -17.34 -20.87 -16.87
N LEU A 419 -17.99 -21.94 -16.39
CA LEU A 419 -19.29 -22.36 -16.89
C LEU A 419 -20.42 -21.39 -16.57
N ASP A 420 -20.30 -20.59 -15.51
CA ASP A 420 -21.29 -19.59 -15.14
C ASP A 420 -21.24 -18.41 -16.12
N ASP A 421 -20.04 -17.95 -16.54
CA ASP A 421 -19.88 -16.98 -17.63
C ASP A 421 -20.41 -17.52 -18.95
N LEU A 422 -20.09 -18.78 -19.28
CA LEU A 422 -20.63 -19.40 -20.48
C LEU A 422 -22.16 -19.48 -20.43
N SER A 423 -22.74 -19.69 -19.25
CA SER A 423 -24.18 -19.70 -19.06
C SER A 423 -24.76 -18.30 -19.29
N MET A 424 -24.11 -17.25 -18.79
CA MET A 424 -24.52 -15.86 -19.02
C MET A 424 -24.40 -15.47 -20.49
N MET A 425 -23.30 -15.84 -21.15
CA MET A 425 -23.15 -15.66 -22.60
C MET A 425 -24.23 -16.42 -23.38
N ALA A 426 -24.58 -17.64 -22.95
CA ALA A 426 -25.62 -18.42 -23.61
C ALA A 426 -27.01 -17.76 -23.50
N ASP A 427 -27.28 -17.03 -22.40
CA ASP A 427 -28.52 -16.27 -22.22
C ASP A 427 -28.58 -15.01 -23.10
N GLU A 428 -27.43 -14.45 -23.46
CA GLU A 428 -27.31 -13.26 -24.31
C GLU A 428 -26.96 -13.59 -25.78
N TRP A 429 -26.83 -14.87 -26.12
CA TRP A 429 -26.39 -15.34 -27.43
C TRP A 429 -27.23 -14.79 -28.59
N LEU A 430 -26.55 -14.21 -29.59
CA LEU A 430 -27.13 -13.57 -30.78
C LEU A 430 -28.04 -12.36 -30.49
N LEU A 431 -27.94 -11.77 -29.30
CA LEU A 431 -28.55 -10.47 -29.03
C LEU A 431 -27.71 -9.35 -29.63
N ALA A 432 -28.39 -8.28 -30.03
CA ALA A 432 -27.80 -7.10 -30.65
C ALA A 432 -27.93 -5.90 -29.69
N GLY A 433 -26.83 -5.25 -29.37
CA GLY A 433 -26.78 -4.16 -28.40
C GLY A 433 -25.62 -4.32 -27.43
N ASP A 434 -25.50 -3.35 -26.54
CA ASP A 434 -24.48 -3.27 -25.49
C ASP A 434 -24.87 -4.22 -24.35
N TYR A 435 -24.43 -5.47 -24.45
CA TYR A 435 -24.69 -6.57 -23.52
C TYR A 435 -23.38 -6.99 -22.84
N ALA A 436 -23.46 -7.55 -21.62
CA ALA A 436 -22.26 -7.93 -20.88
C ALA A 436 -21.46 -9.04 -21.58
N ALA A 437 -22.13 -9.88 -22.38
CA ALA A 437 -21.51 -10.90 -23.20
C ALA A 437 -20.99 -10.42 -24.58
N ASP A 438 -21.18 -9.15 -24.95
CA ASP A 438 -20.59 -8.52 -26.16
C ASP A 438 -19.17 -8.07 -25.84
N ILE A 439 -18.29 -9.06 -25.66
CA ILE A 439 -16.92 -8.90 -25.17
C ILE A 439 -16.06 -8.10 -26.15
N ASN A 440 -16.27 -8.26 -27.46
CA ASN A 440 -15.50 -7.56 -28.49
C ASN A 440 -16.07 -6.16 -28.84
N GLU A 441 -17.18 -5.77 -28.20
CA GLU A 441 -17.92 -4.51 -28.39
C GLU A 441 -18.34 -4.24 -29.85
N ASP A 442 -18.62 -5.28 -30.64
CA ASP A 442 -19.04 -5.13 -32.03
C ASP A 442 -20.55 -4.89 -32.20
N GLY A 443 -21.29 -4.97 -31.09
CA GLY A 443 -22.73 -4.76 -31.01
C GLY A 443 -23.55 -6.04 -31.17
N MET A 444 -22.92 -7.22 -31.18
CA MET A 444 -23.55 -8.52 -31.34
C MET A 444 -22.85 -9.59 -30.49
N VAL A 445 -23.59 -10.26 -29.60
CA VAL A 445 -23.06 -11.44 -28.90
C VAL A 445 -22.98 -12.63 -29.85
N ASP A 446 -21.78 -13.01 -30.30
CA ASP A 446 -21.59 -14.08 -31.27
C ASP A 446 -20.33 -14.95 -31.06
N LEU A 447 -19.90 -15.62 -32.13
CA LEU A 447 -18.79 -16.56 -32.07
C LEU A 447 -17.45 -15.87 -31.77
N GLU A 448 -17.30 -14.60 -32.11
CA GLU A 448 -16.12 -13.81 -31.79
C GLU A 448 -16.03 -13.57 -30.27
N ASP A 449 -17.16 -13.27 -29.61
CA ASP A 449 -17.21 -13.18 -28.14
C ASP A 449 -16.98 -14.53 -27.48
N TYR A 450 -17.57 -15.60 -28.00
CA TYR A 450 -17.28 -16.94 -27.51
C TYR A 450 -15.80 -17.29 -27.64
N ALA A 451 -15.13 -16.86 -28.71
CA ALA A 451 -13.70 -17.06 -28.88
C ALA A 451 -12.89 -16.22 -27.87
N ALA A 452 -13.32 -14.99 -27.58
CA ALA A 452 -12.75 -14.15 -26.54
C ALA A 452 -12.90 -14.83 -25.17
N LEU A 453 -14.12 -15.18 -24.76
CA LEU A 453 -14.41 -15.90 -23.52
C LEU A 453 -13.60 -17.19 -23.41
N ALA A 454 -13.57 -18.02 -24.47
CA ALA A 454 -12.82 -19.27 -24.47
C ALA A 454 -11.30 -19.07 -24.37
N SER A 455 -10.77 -17.91 -24.78
CA SER A 455 -9.35 -17.60 -24.64
C SER A 455 -8.95 -17.31 -23.19
N TYR A 456 -9.92 -16.94 -22.35
CA TYR A 456 -9.73 -16.69 -20.94
C TYR A 456 -10.22 -17.83 -20.03
N TRP A 457 -10.72 -18.92 -20.62
CA TRP A 457 -11.28 -20.07 -19.90
C TRP A 457 -10.35 -20.66 -18.84
N GLN A 458 -10.84 -20.76 -17.61
CA GLN A 458 -10.07 -21.20 -16.43
C GLN A 458 -10.48 -22.59 -15.88
N GLY A 459 -11.41 -23.28 -16.55
CA GLY A 459 -12.05 -24.51 -16.04
C GLY A 459 -11.20 -25.77 -15.93
#